data_AF-A0A7U7G9R1-F1
#
_entry.id   AF-A0A7U7G9R1-F1
#
_cell.length_a   1.000
_cell.length_b   1.000
_cell.length_c   1.000
_cell.angle_alpha   90.00
_cell.angle_beta   90.00
_cell.angle_gamma   90.00
#
_symmetry.space_group_name_H-M   'P 1'
#
loop_
_entity.id
_entity.type
_entity.pdbx_description
1 polymer ?
#
loop_
_entity_poly.entity_id
_entity_poly.type
_entity_poly.pdbx_seq_one_letter_code
_entity_poly.pdbx_strand_id
1 'polypeptide(L)'
;MPELTTTTPALKGVERAAVVLMALGEDHAAEILRHLDPRELHKIGVAMTNLTRINRDQISEIVHTFNQEINEQSSLVLDSENYIRGVLIRALGREKAKGVLDHIFDNETGSGVDSLKWMDASAIAGGLRDEHPQVVALVLSSLRADQAAEIVGLLPASLREEALLRVATLDEIPSGALEELNELVEKQVMRNISAAATSKIGGPKRAAEILGRLDGNVESQILDKIKEADADLGGKIEDLMVVFESLLSLSDRDIQTLLREVSSETLLVALRGAEDGVRNKIMGNMSKRAAELLRDDLEAMPPVKLSDVETAQKEIMASAKRLAEAGEITLGTKGEQLV
;
A
#
# COMPACT_ATOMS: atom_id res chain seq x y z
N MET A 1 -47.86 36.66 -29.29
CA MET A 1 -46.59 37.24 -28.79
C MET A 1 -45.52 36.84 -29.79
N PRO A 2 -44.77 37.77 -30.38
CA PRO A 2 -43.78 37.42 -31.39
C PRO A 2 -42.52 36.87 -30.72
N GLU A 3 -42.05 35.73 -31.20
CA GLU A 3 -40.76 35.13 -30.86
C GLU A 3 -39.63 36.08 -31.28
N LEU A 4 -38.77 36.45 -30.32
CA LEU A 4 -37.53 37.17 -30.58
C LEU A 4 -36.47 36.16 -31.03
N THR A 5 -36.41 35.90 -32.33
CA THR A 5 -35.24 35.35 -32.99
C THR A 5 -34.15 36.41 -33.04
N THR A 6 -33.23 36.42 -32.08
CA THR A 6 -31.95 37.15 -32.20
C THR A 6 -30.88 36.20 -32.69
N THR A 7 -30.89 35.89 -33.99
CA THR A 7 -29.76 35.25 -34.67
C THR A 7 -28.63 36.28 -34.76
N THR A 8 -27.73 36.28 -33.78
CA THR A 8 -26.54 37.11 -33.79
C THR A 8 -25.51 36.46 -34.74
N PRO A 9 -24.81 37.22 -35.62
CA PRO A 9 -23.88 36.62 -36.58
C PRO A 9 -22.83 35.77 -35.86
N ALA A 10 -22.65 34.54 -36.34
CA ALA A 10 -21.65 33.61 -35.81
C ALA A 10 -20.26 34.25 -35.91
N LEU A 11 -19.69 34.59 -34.75
CA LEU A 11 -18.36 35.18 -34.66
C LEU A 11 -17.32 34.22 -35.24
N LYS A 12 -16.48 34.71 -36.15
CA LYS A 12 -15.40 33.92 -36.75
C LYS A 12 -14.33 33.63 -35.69
N GLY A 13 -13.54 32.56 -35.88
CA GLY A 13 -12.54 32.13 -34.88
C GLY A 13 -11.57 33.24 -34.41
N VAL A 14 -11.19 34.16 -35.31
CA VAL A 14 -10.34 35.33 -34.97
C VAL A 14 -11.08 36.33 -34.08
N GLU A 15 -12.38 36.53 -34.30
CA GLU A 15 -13.21 37.40 -33.46
C GLU A 15 -13.40 36.78 -32.08
N ARG A 16 -13.66 35.46 -32.00
CA ARG A 16 -13.74 34.72 -30.73
C ARG A 16 -12.44 34.82 -29.93
N ALA A 17 -11.28 34.65 -30.59
CA ALA A 17 -9.96 34.79 -29.95
C ALA A 17 -9.73 36.21 -29.41
N ALA A 18 -10.15 37.24 -30.15
CA ALA A 18 -10.08 38.62 -29.68
C ALA A 18 -10.96 38.85 -28.43
N VAL A 19 -12.16 38.27 -28.36
CA VAL A 19 -13.01 38.34 -27.15
C VAL A 19 -12.35 37.68 -25.95
N VAL A 20 -11.77 36.49 -26.11
CA VAL A 20 -11.10 35.77 -25.01
C VAL A 20 -9.90 36.55 -24.49
N LEU A 21 -9.07 37.09 -25.39
CA LEU A 21 -7.92 37.92 -25.01
C LEU A 21 -8.35 39.20 -24.28
N MET A 22 -9.42 39.85 -24.72
CA MET A 22 -9.97 41.01 -24.01
C MET A 22 -10.53 40.64 -22.63
N ALA A 23 -11.12 39.44 -22.48
CA ALA A 23 -11.64 38.95 -21.20
C ALA A 23 -10.54 38.59 -20.19
N LEU A 24 -9.35 38.18 -20.66
CA LEU A 24 -8.18 37.86 -19.83
C LEU A 24 -7.49 39.09 -19.22
N GLY A 25 -7.76 40.28 -19.78
CA GLY A 25 -7.13 41.53 -19.36
C GLY A 25 -5.77 41.80 -19.99
N GLU A 26 -5.32 43.04 -19.89
CA GLU A 26 -4.17 43.57 -20.66
C GLU A 26 -2.87 42.81 -20.41
N ASP A 27 -2.57 42.45 -19.16
CA ASP A 27 -1.31 41.79 -18.78
C ASP A 27 -1.19 40.39 -19.39
N HIS A 28 -2.23 39.55 -19.24
CA HIS A 28 -2.24 38.17 -19.73
C HIS A 28 -2.37 38.11 -21.26
N ALA A 29 -3.18 39.00 -21.84
CA ALA A 29 -3.27 39.12 -23.29
C ALA A 29 -1.91 39.48 -23.90
N ALA A 30 -1.16 40.40 -23.28
CA ALA A 30 0.15 40.80 -23.76
C ALA A 30 1.15 39.64 -23.76
N GLU A 31 1.11 38.73 -22.78
CA GLU A 31 1.97 37.54 -22.78
C GLU A 31 1.65 36.60 -23.93
N ILE A 32 0.36 36.33 -24.18
CA ILE A 32 -0.08 35.46 -25.27
C ILE A 32 0.29 36.08 -26.63
N LEU A 33 0.08 37.39 -26.79
CA LEU A 33 0.38 38.10 -28.03
C LEU A 33 1.88 38.09 -28.40
N ARG A 34 2.80 37.93 -27.43
CA ARG A 34 4.25 37.81 -27.70
C ARG A 34 4.62 36.50 -28.42
N HIS A 35 3.78 35.49 -28.32
CA HIS A 35 4.03 34.17 -28.93
C HIS A 35 3.42 34.03 -30.33
N LEU A 36 2.72 35.04 -30.83
CA LEU A 36 2.08 35.03 -32.15
C LEU A 36 2.95 35.67 -33.22
N ASP A 37 2.83 35.16 -34.45
CA ASP A 37 3.53 35.74 -35.59
C ASP A 37 2.93 37.10 -35.98
N PRO A 38 3.69 38.00 -36.63
CA PRO A 38 3.23 39.35 -36.98
C PRO A 38 1.93 39.39 -37.80
N ARG A 39 1.68 38.36 -38.62
CA ARG A 39 0.44 38.23 -39.42
C ARG A 39 -0.78 37.91 -38.56
N GLU A 40 -0.59 37.13 -37.49
CA GLU A 40 -1.66 36.71 -36.58
C GLU A 40 -1.99 37.83 -35.61
N LEU A 41 -0.95 38.50 -35.08
CA LEU A 41 -1.08 39.70 -34.26
C LEU A 41 -1.88 40.79 -35.00
N HIS A 42 -1.61 41.02 -36.28
CA HIS A 42 -2.36 41.99 -37.08
C HIS A 42 -3.84 41.61 -37.22
N LYS A 43 -4.14 40.33 -37.50
CA LYS A 43 -5.52 39.84 -37.63
C LYS A 43 -6.32 39.99 -36.34
N ILE A 44 -5.71 39.61 -35.22
CA ILE A 44 -6.34 39.71 -33.89
C ILE A 44 -6.49 41.17 -33.47
N GLY A 45 -5.48 42.01 -33.70
CA GLY A 45 -5.54 43.44 -33.39
C GLY A 45 -6.66 44.16 -34.14
N VAL A 46 -6.82 43.89 -35.44
CA VAL A 46 -7.95 44.43 -36.23
C VAL A 46 -9.30 43.93 -35.70
N ALA A 47 -9.39 42.65 -35.33
CA ALA A 47 -10.60 42.10 -34.73
C ALA A 47 -10.94 42.79 -33.40
N MET A 48 -9.96 42.98 -32.50
CA MET A 48 -10.14 43.69 -31.22
C MET A 48 -10.67 45.11 -31.41
N THR A 49 -10.21 45.84 -32.44
CA THR A 49 -10.71 47.20 -32.72
C THR A 49 -12.13 47.23 -33.30
N ASN A 50 -12.54 46.18 -34.02
CA ASN A 50 -13.85 46.12 -34.67
C ASN A 50 -14.96 45.60 -33.72
N LEU A 51 -14.61 45.07 -32.55
CA LEU A 51 -15.55 44.59 -31.55
C LEU A 51 -16.14 45.77 -30.75
N THR A 52 -17.19 46.41 -31.29
CA THR A 52 -17.72 47.67 -30.72
C THR A 52 -18.82 47.46 -29.67
N ARG A 53 -19.54 46.33 -29.67
CA ARG A 53 -20.60 46.01 -28.70
C ARG A 53 -20.75 44.49 -28.52
N ILE A 54 -20.11 43.95 -27.50
CA ILE A 54 -20.33 42.57 -27.07
C ILE A 54 -21.11 42.62 -25.76
N ASN A 55 -22.22 41.89 -25.69
CA ASN A 55 -22.97 41.80 -24.44
C ASN A 55 -22.26 40.82 -23.46
N ARG A 56 -22.57 40.93 -22.17
CA ARG A 56 -21.94 40.09 -21.15
C ARG A 56 -22.24 38.60 -21.35
N ASP A 57 -23.41 38.28 -21.89
CA ASP A 57 -23.87 36.91 -22.13
C ASP A 57 -23.04 36.22 -23.23
N GLN A 58 -22.69 36.95 -24.29
CA GLN A 58 -21.84 36.50 -25.40
C GLN A 58 -20.41 36.27 -24.94
N ILE A 59 -19.87 37.15 -24.09
CA ILE A 59 -18.54 36.94 -23.52
C ILE A 59 -18.55 35.65 -22.68
N SER A 60 -19.58 35.48 -21.84
CA SER A 60 -19.71 34.28 -21.01
C SER A 60 -19.84 33.01 -21.85
N GLU A 61 -20.63 33.04 -22.93
CA GLU A 61 -20.80 31.92 -23.85
C GLU A 61 -19.49 31.56 -24.55
N ILE A 62 -18.78 32.54 -25.11
CA ILE A 62 -17.51 32.32 -25.83
C ILE A 62 -16.43 31.78 -24.89
N VAL A 63 -16.32 32.33 -23.67
CA VAL A 63 -15.37 31.85 -22.66
C VAL A 63 -15.75 30.45 -22.18
N HIS A 64 -17.03 30.14 -22.03
CA HIS A 64 -17.49 28.80 -21.67
C HIS A 64 -17.14 27.77 -22.75
N THR A 65 -17.43 28.08 -24.02
CA THR A 65 -17.07 27.21 -25.14
C THR A 65 -15.56 27.05 -25.28
N PHE A 66 -14.78 28.12 -25.07
CA PHE A 66 -13.31 28.03 -25.08
C PHE A 66 -12.78 27.12 -23.97
N ASN A 67 -13.33 27.20 -22.75
CA ASN A 67 -12.96 26.28 -21.67
C ASN A 67 -13.38 24.83 -21.98
N GLN A 68 -14.53 24.61 -22.61
CA GLN A 68 -14.94 23.27 -23.04
C GLN A 68 -13.99 22.73 -24.12
N GLU A 69 -13.66 23.52 -25.15
CA GLU A 69 -12.72 23.12 -26.21
C GLU A 69 -11.32 22.84 -25.64
N ILE A 70 -10.84 23.66 -24.68
CA ILE A 70 -9.58 23.39 -23.95
C ILE A 70 -9.69 22.10 -23.16
N ASN A 71 -10.78 21.85 -22.43
CA ASN A 71 -10.92 20.65 -21.61
C ASN A 71 -11.11 19.37 -22.45
N GLU A 72 -11.66 19.48 -23.66
CA GLU A 72 -11.79 18.36 -24.59
C GLU A 72 -10.50 18.06 -25.35
N GLN A 73 -9.69 19.07 -25.67
CA GLN A 73 -8.38 18.89 -26.32
C GLN A 73 -7.24 18.63 -25.32
N SER A 74 -7.35 19.18 -24.11
CA SER A 74 -6.43 18.92 -23.00
C SER A 74 -6.95 17.71 -22.25
N SER A 75 -6.62 16.53 -22.79
CA SER A 75 -6.51 15.32 -21.98
C SER A 75 -5.88 15.70 -20.64
N LEU A 76 -6.67 15.56 -19.57
CA LEU A 76 -6.48 16.05 -18.19
C LEU A 76 -5.21 15.55 -17.46
N VAL A 77 -4.20 15.07 -18.20
CA VAL A 77 -3.05 14.33 -17.69
C VAL A 77 -1.73 15.12 -17.79
N LEU A 78 -1.64 16.20 -18.59
CA LEU A 78 -0.33 16.81 -18.91
C LEU A 78 -0.05 18.22 -18.34
N ASP A 79 -1.04 18.95 -17.82
CA ASP A 79 -0.80 20.36 -17.39
C ASP A 79 -1.17 20.67 -15.92
N SER A 80 -1.71 19.70 -15.19
CA SER A 80 -1.90 19.82 -13.73
C SER A 80 -0.56 19.93 -13.00
N GLU A 81 0.47 19.24 -13.49
CA GLU A 81 1.81 19.26 -12.91
C GLU A 81 2.48 20.63 -13.00
N ASN A 82 2.48 21.26 -14.18
CA ASN A 82 3.09 22.58 -14.37
C ASN A 82 2.33 23.67 -13.61
N TYR A 83 1.00 23.55 -13.55
CA TYR A 83 0.16 24.43 -12.75
C TYR A 83 0.46 24.29 -11.25
N ILE A 84 0.47 23.07 -10.71
CA ILE A 84 0.78 22.79 -9.31
C ILE A 84 2.22 23.22 -8.96
N ARG A 85 3.18 22.95 -9.85
CA ARG A 85 4.56 23.43 -9.73
C ARG A 85 4.65 24.94 -9.66
N GLY A 86 3.94 25.65 -10.55
CA GLY A 86 3.85 27.11 -10.55
C GLY A 86 3.24 27.66 -9.25
N VAL A 87 2.12 27.08 -8.80
CA VAL A 87 1.43 27.48 -7.57
C VAL A 87 2.31 27.27 -6.34
N LEU A 88 2.94 26.09 -6.20
CA LEU A 88 3.77 25.77 -5.04
C LEU A 88 5.06 26.61 -5.01
N ILE A 89 5.70 26.86 -6.16
CA ILE A 89 6.86 27.75 -6.25
C ILE A 89 6.50 29.18 -5.84
N ARG A 90 5.32 29.67 -6.26
CA ARG A 90 4.88 31.04 -5.97
C ARG A 90 4.43 31.22 -4.51
N ALA A 91 3.85 30.18 -3.91
CA ALA A 91 3.38 30.20 -2.53
C ALA A 91 4.49 29.97 -1.49
N LEU A 92 5.46 29.11 -1.78
CA LEU A 92 6.45 28.63 -0.80
C LEU A 92 7.90 29.06 -1.12
N GLY A 93 8.16 29.57 -2.33
CA GLY A 93 9.50 29.86 -2.83
C GLY A 93 10.19 28.62 -3.41
N ARG A 94 11.11 28.83 -4.38
CA ARG A 94 11.72 27.74 -5.18
C ARG A 94 12.32 26.60 -4.36
N GLU A 95 13.05 26.88 -3.29
CA GLU A 95 13.72 25.83 -2.50
C GLU A 95 12.73 24.96 -1.71
N LYS A 96 11.76 25.56 -1.03
CA LYS A 96 10.77 24.81 -0.24
C LYS A 96 9.75 24.10 -1.12
N ALA A 97 9.39 24.73 -2.24
CA ALA A 97 8.55 24.10 -3.24
C ALA A 97 9.24 22.87 -3.83
N LYS A 98 10.54 22.91 -4.13
CA LYS A 98 11.27 21.76 -4.67
C LYS A 98 11.11 20.51 -3.80
N GLY A 99 11.34 20.59 -2.49
CA GLY A 99 11.19 19.43 -1.60
C GLY A 99 9.75 18.89 -1.51
N VAL A 100 8.74 19.77 -1.62
CA VAL A 100 7.32 19.36 -1.63
C VAL A 100 6.91 18.79 -2.99
N LEU A 101 7.41 19.36 -4.08
CA LEU A 101 7.18 18.89 -5.44
C LEU A 101 7.83 17.52 -5.66
N ASP A 102 9.07 17.35 -5.19
CA ASP A 102 9.78 16.07 -5.25
C ASP A 102 8.94 14.98 -4.51
N HIS A 103 8.36 15.29 -3.34
CA HIS A 103 7.50 14.35 -2.63
C HIS A 103 6.11 14.09 -3.26
N ILE A 104 5.55 15.07 -3.99
CA ILE A 104 4.25 14.94 -4.65
C ILE A 104 4.39 14.17 -5.96
N PHE A 105 5.44 14.44 -6.75
CA PHE A 105 5.64 13.84 -8.06
C PHE A 105 6.40 12.51 -8.04
N ASP A 106 7.24 12.23 -7.02
CA ASP A 106 7.84 10.91 -6.82
C ASP A 106 6.77 9.80 -6.63
N ASN A 107 5.54 10.15 -6.26
CA ASN A 107 4.44 9.19 -6.09
C ASN A 107 3.59 8.94 -7.34
N GLU A 108 3.66 9.78 -8.38
CA GLU A 108 2.83 9.62 -9.61
C GLU A 108 3.64 9.45 -10.91
N THR A 109 4.96 9.60 -10.89
CA THR A 109 5.86 9.23 -12.01
C THR A 109 6.98 8.30 -11.57
N GLY A 110 6.70 7.39 -10.64
CA GLY A 110 7.60 6.31 -10.31
C GLY A 110 7.83 5.48 -11.57
N SER A 111 8.97 5.67 -12.22
CA SER A 111 9.37 4.82 -13.34
C SER A 111 9.22 3.36 -12.93
N GLY A 112 8.84 2.46 -13.84
CA GLY A 112 8.69 1.04 -13.50
C GLY A 112 9.93 0.51 -12.75
N VAL A 113 11.11 1.04 -13.08
CA VAL A 113 12.38 0.77 -12.42
C VAL A 113 12.50 1.39 -11.01
N ASP A 114 12.02 2.61 -10.77
CA ASP A 114 12.01 3.22 -9.44
C ASP A 114 11.08 2.50 -8.47
N SER A 115 9.96 1.96 -8.97
CA SER A 115 9.07 1.12 -8.16
C SER A 115 9.80 -0.11 -7.62
N LEU A 116 10.69 -0.73 -8.41
CA LEU A 116 11.47 -1.90 -7.99
C LEU A 116 12.44 -1.59 -6.84
N LYS A 117 12.90 -0.34 -6.67
CA LYS A 117 13.83 0.04 -5.59
C LYS A 117 13.21 -0.10 -4.21
N TRP A 118 11.88 -0.05 -4.12
CA TRP A 118 11.12 -0.11 -2.87
C TRP A 118 10.47 -1.48 -2.63
N MET A 119 10.66 -2.44 -3.54
CA MET A 119 10.03 -3.75 -3.49
C MET A 119 10.95 -4.82 -2.89
N ASP A 120 10.35 -5.80 -2.22
CA ASP A 120 11.08 -6.93 -1.65
C ASP A 120 11.78 -7.76 -2.74
N ALA A 121 13.04 -8.12 -2.49
CA ALA A 121 13.87 -8.90 -3.42
C ALA A 121 13.20 -10.21 -3.86
N SER A 122 12.44 -10.85 -2.97
CA SER A 122 11.70 -12.08 -3.31
C SER A 122 10.54 -11.86 -4.29
N ALA A 123 9.87 -10.72 -4.23
CA ALA A 123 8.79 -10.39 -5.16
C ALA A 123 9.36 -10.11 -6.55
N ILE A 124 10.44 -9.33 -6.60
CA ILE A 124 11.16 -9.02 -7.84
C ILE A 124 11.70 -10.31 -8.47
N ALA A 125 12.38 -11.16 -7.68
CA ALA A 125 12.88 -12.44 -8.17
C ALA A 125 11.76 -13.34 -8.72
N GLY A 126 10.57 -13.33 -8.09
CA GLY A 126 9.39 -14.05 -8.57
C GLY A 126 8.93 -13.58 -9.95
N GLY A 127 8.87 -12.27 -10.18
CA GLY A 127 8.47 -11.71 -11.48
C GLY A 127 9.53 -11.85 -12.58
N LEU A 128 10.80 -12.00 -12.21
CA LEU A 128 11.91 -12.17 -13.16
C LEU A 128 12.18 -13.62 -13.57
N ARG A 129 11.53 -14.61 -12.96
CA ARG A 129 11.84 -16.05 -13.18
C ARG A 129 11.67 -16.51 -14.63
N ASP A 130 10.66 -15.99 -15.31
CA ASP A 130 10.32 -16.38 -16.68
C ASP A 130 10.76 -15.31 -17.71
N GLU A 131 11.50 -14.30 -17.26
CA GLU A 131 11.99 -13.21 -18.10
C GLU A 131 13.27 -13.58 -18.83
N HIS A 132 13.49 -12.93 -19.98
CA HIS A 132 14.70 -13.12 -20.76
C HIS A 132 15.93 -12.61 -19.98
N PRO A 133 17.10 -13.30 -20.00
CA PRO A 133 18.29 -12.89 -19.25
C PRO A 133 18.75 -11.45 -19.47
N GLN A 134 18.47 -10.88 -20.65
CA GLN A 134 18.75 -9.47 -20.95
C GLN A 134 17.91 -8.50 -20.10
N VAL A 135 16.63 -8.82 -19.88
CA VAL A 135 15.71 -8.00 -19.06
C VAL A 135 16.13 -8.09 -17.60
N VAL A 136 16.45 -9.29 -17.14
CA VAL A 136 17.00 -9.51 -15.80
C VAL A 136 18.29 -8.71 -15.59
N ALA A 137 19.20 -8.72 -16.57
CA ALA A 137 20.44 -7.95 -16.49
C ALA A 137 20.20 -6.44 -16.41
N LEU A 138 19.26 -5.91 -17.19
CA LEU A 138 18.90 -4.49 -17.16
C LEU A 138 18.29 -4.09 -15.81
N VAL A 139 17.40 -4.91 -15.26
CA VAL A 139 16.80 -4.69 -13.93
C VAL A 139 17.87 -4.77 -12.83
N LEU A 140 18.76 -5.76 -12.86
CA LEU A 140 19.83 -5.86 -11.86
C LEU A 140 20.81 -4.68 -11.93
N SER A 141 21.04 -4.14 -13.13
CA SER A 141 21.94 -2.98 -13.35
C SER A 141 21.34 -1.65 -12.88
N SER A 142 20.02 -1.58 -12.73
CA SER A 142 19.32 -0.37 -12.27
C SER A 142 19.00 -0.36 -10.77
N LEU A 143 19.27 -1.46 -10.06
CA LEU A 143 19.07 -1.62 -8.63
C LEU A 143 20.37 -1.44 -7.84
N ARG A 144 20.24 -1.27 -6.52
CA ARG A 144 21.40 -1.22 -5.62
C ARG A 144 22.06 -2.60 -5.54
N ALA A 145 23.39 -2.62 -5.36
CA ALA A 145 24.19 -3.85 -5.37
C ALA A 145 23.77 -4.88 -4.30
N ASP A 146 23.33 -4.42 -3.13
CA ASP A 146 22.82 -5.26 -2.05
C ASP A 146 21.51 -5.97 -2.42
N GLN A 147 20.55 -5.20 -2.95
CA GLN A 147 19.26 -5.74 -3.40
C GLN A 147 19.43 -6.68 -4.61
N ALA A 148 20.28 -6.31 -5.57
CA ALA A 148 20.59 -7.13 -6.74
C ALA A 148 21.22 -8.48 -6.34
N ALA A 149 22.12 -8.49 -5.35
CA ALA A 149 22.72 -9.72 -4.84
C ALA A 149 21.68 -10.65 -4.20
N GLU A 150 20.73 -10.10 -3.44
CA GLU A 150 19.64 -10.85 -2.84
C GLU A 150 18.71 -11.46 -3.92
N ILE A 151 18.33 -10.68 -4.93
CA ILE A 151 17.53 -11.14 -6.07
C ILE A 151 18.23 -12.28 -6.81
N VAL A 152 19.52 -12.10 -7.15
CA VAL A 152 20.35 -13.14 -7.79
C VAL A 152 20.37 -14.41 -6.97
N GLY A 153 20.37 -14.30 -5.63
CA GLY A 153 20.24 -15.39 -4.66
C GLY A 153 19.01 -16.28 -4.85
N LEU A 154 17.91 -15.70 -5.32
CA LEU A 154 16.58 -16.31 -5.40
C LEU A 154 16.21 -16.78 -6.83
N LEU A 155 17.03 -16.46 -7.84
CA LEU A 155 16.83 -16.86 -9.23
C LEU A 155 17.35 -18.28 -9.54
N PRO A 156 16.78 -18.96 -10.56
CA PRO A 156 17.30 -20.24 -11.04
C PRO A 156 18.76 -20.18 -11.51
N ALA A 157 19.51 -21.28 -11.36
CA ALA A 157 20.94 -21.37 -11.68
C ALA A 157 21.27 -21.00 -13.14
N SER A 158 20.47 -21.46 -14.10
CA SER A 158 20.68 -21.12 -15.52
C SER A 158 20.50 -19.62 -15.80
N LEU A 159 19.43 -19.03 -15.24
CA LEU A 159 19.08 -17.63 -15.48
C LEU A 159 20.08 -16.67 -14.81
N ARG A 160 20.54 -16.99 -13.60
CA ARG A 160 21.44 -16.12 -12.84
C ARG A 160 22.83 -16.01 -13.48
N GLU A 161 23.35 -17.10 -14.04
CA GLU A 161 24.65 -17.14 -14.71
C GLU A 161 24.62 -16.31 -15.99
N GLU A 162 23.57 -16.49 -16.79
CA GLU A 162 23.40 -15.78 -18.06
C GLU A 162 23.08 -14.29 -17.88
N ALA A 163 22.37 -13.93 -16.80
CA ALA A 163 22.08 -12.54 -16.45
C ALA A 163 23.34 -11.82 -15.94
N LEU A 164 24.12 -12.43 -15.04
CA LEU A 164 25.35 -11.83 -14.52
C LEU A 164 26.40 -11.62 -15.61
N LEU A 165 26.52 -12.56 -16.57
CA LEU A 165 27.41 -12.40 -17.72
C LEU A 165 27.04 -11.15 -18.52
N ARG A 166 25.73 -10.91 -18.72
CA ARG A 166 25.23 -9.74 -19.44
C ARG A 166 25.42 -8.44 -18.68
N VAL A 167 25.22 -8.44 -17.36
CA VAL A 167 25.53 -7.29 -16.50
C VAL A 167 27.01 -6.91 -16.63
N ALA A 168 27.91 -7.89 -16.66
CA ALA A 168 29.34 -7.65 -16.79
C ALA A 168 29.78 -7.12 -18.17
N THR A 169 29.00 -7.38 -19.22
CA THR A 169 29.26 -6.92 -20.59
C THR A 169 28.43 -5.69 -21.00
N LEU A 170 27.67 -5.11 -20.06
CA LEU A 170 26.79 -3.97 -20.33
C LEU A 170 27.61 -2.67 -20.26
N ASP A 171 28.05 -2.14 -21.42
CA ASP A 171 28.89 -0.94 -21.47
C ASP A 171 28.08 0.38 -21.54
N GLU A 172 27.04 0.46 -22.38
CA GLU A 172 26.19 1.64 -22.52
C GLU A 172 24.73 1.25 -22.77
N ILE A 173 23.80 1.86 -22.03
CA ILE A 173 22.35 1.73 -22.27
C ILE A 173 21.95 2.88 -23.22
N PRO A 174 21.49 2.61 -24.45
CA PRO A 174 21.02 3.67 -25.35
C PRO A 174 19.94 4.50 -24.68
N SER A 175 19.97 5.83 -24.85
CA SER A 175 19.09 6.75 -24.14
C SER A 175 17.58 6.53 -24.39
N GLY A 176 17.19 5.88 -25.50
CA GLY A 176 15.81 5.43 -25.73
C GLY A 176 15.45 4.05 -25.15
N ALA A 177 16.45 3.24 -24.80
CA ALA A 177 16.24 1.91 -24.21
C ALA A 177 15.82 1.98 -22.73
N LEU A 178 16.05 3.11 -22.05
CA LEU A 178 15.55 3.34 -20.69
C LEU A 178 14.03 3.54 -20.64
N GLU A 179 13.46 4.23 -21.63
CA GLU A 179 12.00 4.36 -21.76
C GLU A 179 11.36 3.02 -22.13
N GLU A 180 11.94 2.29 -23.09
CA GLU A 180 11.50 0.93 -23.42
C GLU A 180 11.66 -0.04 -22.24
N LEU A 181 12.73 0.09 -21.44
CA LEU A 181 12.92 -0.68 -20.21
C LEU A 181 11.85 -0.34 -19.17
N ASN A 182 11.54 0.93 -18.97
CA ASN A 182 10.48 1.33 -18.05
C ASN A 182 9.13 0.76 -18.47
N GLU A 183 8.79 0.87 -19.75
CA GLU A 183 7.53 0.35 -20.28
C GLU A 183 7.48 -1.18 -20.19
N LEU A 184 8.60 -1.87 -20.43
CA LEU A 184 8.71 -3.33 -20.30
C LEU A 184 8.61 -3.77 -18.83
N VAL A 185 9.30 -3.07 -17.92
CA VAL A 185 9.25 -3.35 -16.48
C VAL A 185 7.83 -3.13 -15.97
N GLU A 186 7.17 -2.04 -16.38
CA GLU A 186 5.81 -1.73 -15.94
C GLU A 186 4.76 -2.71 -16.53
N LYS A 187 4.86 -3.08 -17.81
CA LYS A 187 3.87 -3.97 -18.46
C LYS A 187 4.10 -5.45 -18.19
N GLN A 188 5.34 -5.88 -18.04
CA GLN A 188 5.70 -7.30 -18.03
C GLN A 188 6.15 -7.71 -16.63
N VAL A 189 7.16 -7.03 -16.09
CA VAL A 189 7.74 -7.37 -14.79
C VAL A 189 6.76 -7.05 -13.67
N MET A 190 6.13 -5.87 -13.63
CA MET A 190 5.15 -5.54 -12.58
C MET A 190 3.85 -6.36 -12.71
N ARG A 191 3.47 -6.79 -13.93
CA ARG A 191 2.37 -7.76 -14.11
C ARG A 191 2.73 -9.14 -13.58
N ASN A 192 3.93 -9.62 -13.89
CA ASN A 192 4.43 -10.91 -13.41
C ASN A 192 4.72 -10.85 -11.92
N ILE A 193 5.18 -9.73 -11.38
CA ILE A 193 5.28 -9.49 -9.94
C ILE A 193 3.88 -9.39 -9.34
N SER A 194 2.87 -8.79 -9.97
CA SER A 194 1.50 -8.80 -9.41
C SER A 194 0.90 -10.20 -9.40
N ALA A 195 1.23 -11.03 -10.40
CA ALA A 195 0.83 -12.43 -10.46
C ALA A 195 1.66 -13.32 -9.51
N ALA A 196 2.95 -13.03 -9.32
CA ALA A 196 3.88 -13.74 -8.44
C ALA A 196 3.84 -13.22 -7.00
N ALA A 197 3.35 -12.00 -6.78
CA ALA A 197 2.88 -11.42 -5.53
C ALA A 197 1.54 -12.08 -5.18
N THR A 198 1.59 -13.40 -5.12
CA THR A 198 1.04 -14.09 -3.98
C THR A 198 1.84 -13.64 -2.76
N SER A 199 1.64 -12.38 -2.33
CA SER A 199 1.70 -12.07 -0.91
C SER A 199 0.92 -13.19 -0.25
N LYS A 200 1.54 -13.90 0.70
CA LYS A 200 0.87 -14.90 1.55
C LYS A 200 -0.20 -14.16 2.38
N ILE A 201 -1.26 -13.70 1.72
CA ILE A 201 -2.44 -13.02 2.29
C ILE A 201 -3.28 -14.03 3.08
N GLY A 202 -3.02 -15.32 2.88
CA GLY A 202 -3.61 -16.43 3.61
C GLY A 202 -2.57 -17.41 4.15
N GLY A 203 -3.05 -18.25 5.05
CA GLY A 203 -2.28 -19.32 5.68
C GLY A 203 -3.02 -19.84 6.91
N PRO A 204 -2.53 -20.92 7.53
CA PRO A 204 -3.15 -21.51 8.71
C PRO A 204 -3.41 -20.49 9.83
N LYS A 205 -2.48 -19.53 10.02
CA LYS A 205 -2.59 -18.46 11.03
C LYS A 205 -3.76 -17.52 10.77
N ARG A 206 -3.95 -17.09 9.51
CA ARG A 206 -5.06 -16.19 9.16
C ARG A 206 -6.41 -16.91 9.21
N ALA A 207 -6.44 -18.18 8.79
CA ALA A 207 -7.63 -19.01 8.94
C ALA A 207 -8.01 -19.20 10.41
N ALA A 208 -7.04 -19.44 11.29
CA ALA A 208 -7.24 -19.53 12.73
C ALA A 208 -7.76 -18.23 13.36
N GLU A 209 -7.22 -17.08 12.97
CA GLU A 209 -7.71 -15.76 13.43
C GLU A 209 -9.16 -15.46 12.99
N ILE A 210 -9.56 -15.96 11.81
CA ILE A 210 -10.93 -15.82 11.32
C ILE A 210 -11.85 -16.78 12.07
N LEU A 211 -11.48 -18.06 12.13
CA LEU A 211 -12.27 -19.10 12.81
C LEU A 211 -12.45 -18.81 14.30
N GLY A 212 -11.41 -18.34 14.98
CA GLY A 212 -11.48 -17.96 16.41
C GLY A 212 -12.36 -16.74 16.72
N ARG A 213 -12.88 -16.05 15.68
CA ARG A 213 -13.87 -14.95 15.82
C ARG A 213 -15.29 -15.36 15.43
N LEU A 214 -15.48 -16.58 14.90
CA LEU A 214 -16.81 -17.09 14.56
C LEU A 214 -17.50 -17.69 15.79
N ASP A 215 -18.82 -17.89 15.69
CA ASP A 215 -19.59 -18.62 16.70
C ASP A 215 -19.18 -20.10 16.72
N GLY A 216 -19.05 -20.70 17.90
CA GLY A 216 -18.47 -22.05 18.07
C GLY A 216 -19.11 -23.15 17.21
N ASN A 217 -20.42 -23.08 16.92
CA ASN A 217 -21.08 -24.06 16.06
C ASN A 217 -20.70 -23.90 14.57
N VAL A 218 -20.51 -22.67 14.10
CA VAL A 218 -20.07 -22.38 12.72
C VAL A 218 -18.58 -22.68 12.58
N GLU A 219 -17.79 -22.33 13.60
CA GLU A 219 -16.37 -22.65 13.73
C GLU A 219 -16.10 -24.15 13.58
N SER A 220 -16.73 -25.01 14.41
CA SER A 220 -16.51 -26.46 14.38
C SER A 220 -16.91 -27.07 13.03
N GLN A 221 -18.05 -26.66 12.46
CA GLN A 221 -18.49 -27.18 11.16
C GLN A 221 -17.51 -26.83 10.03
N ILE A 222 -16.90 -25.65 10.06
CA ILE A 222 -15.92 -25.25 9.04
C ILE A 222 -14.59 -25.99 9.29
N LEU A 223 -14.15 -26.11 10.54
CA LEU A 223 -12.91 -26.81 10.88
C LEU A 223 -12.97 -28.30 10.52
N ASP A 224 -14.11 -28.96 10.74
CA ASP A 224 -14.32 -30.37 10.38
C ASP A 224 -14.23 -30.56 8.86
N LYS A 225 -14.84 -29.67 8.08
CA LYS A 225 -14.72 -29.70 6.60
C LYS A 225 -13.29 -29.46 6.12
N ILE A 226 -12.52 -28.63 6.81
CA ILE A 226 -11.09 -28.43 6.50
C ILE A 226 -10.30 -29.70 6.82
N LYS A 227 -10.55 -30.34 7.97
CA LYS A 227 -9.90 -31.60 8.37
C LYS A 227 -10.24 -32.77 7.44
N GLU A 228 -11.47 -32.84 6.92
CA GLU A 228 -11.87 -33.83 5.92
C GLU A 228 -11.10 -33.66 4.60
N ALA A 229 -10.81 -32.42 4.20
CA ALA A 229 -10.07 -32.12 2.98
C ALA A 229 -8.54 -32.27 3.17
N ASP A 230 -8.02 -31.83 4.31
CA ASP A 230 -6.60 -31.88 4.67
C ASP A 230 -6.45 -31.91 6.20
N ALA A 231 -6.17 -33.11 6.73
CA ALA A 231 -6.03 -33.33 8.17
C ALA A 231 -4.84 -32.57 8.79
N ASP A 232 -3.73 -32.45 8.06
CA ASP A 232 -2.52 -31.76 8.53
C ASP A 232 -2.76 -30.24 8.60
N LEU A 233 -3.47 -29.69 7.61
CA LEU A 233 -3.86 -28.28 7.59
C LEU A 233 -4.87 -27.96 8.69
N GLY A 234 -5.88 -28.81 8.87
CA GLY A 234 -6.89 -28.68 9.92
C GLY A 234 -6.28 -28.70 11.31
N GLY A 235 -5.36 -29.63 11.58
CA GLY A 235 -4.63 -29.68 12.86
C GLY A 235 -3.78 -28.43 13.12
N LYS A 236 -3.08 -27.93 12.10
CA LYS A 236 -2.30 -26.67 12.21
C LYS A 236 -3.17 -25.46 12.49
N ILE A 237 -4.37 -25.39 11.90
CA ILE A 237 -5.32 -24.30 12.14
C ILE A 237 -5.87 -24.38 13.56
N GLU A 238 -6.30 -25.57 14.00
CA GLU A 238 -6.80 -25.82 15.35
C GLU A 238 -5.76 -25.44 16.43
N ASP A 239 -4.50 -25.83 16.24
CA ASP A 239 -3.41 -25.45 17.15
C ASP A 239 -3.19 -23.93 17.23
N LEU A 240 -3.47 -23.21 16.14
CA LEU A 240 -3.34 -21.76 16.06
C LEU A 240 -4.59 -21.01 16.58
N MET A 241 -5.71 -21.69 16.77
CA MET A 241 -6.95 -21.11 17.30
C MET A 241 -6.97 -20.99 18.81
N VAL A 242 -6.08 -21.71 19.51
CA VAL A 242 -5.95 -21.63 20.97
C VAL A 242 -5.22 -20.32 21.34
N VAL A 243 -5.99 -19.23 21.42
CA VAL A 243 -5.47 -17.91 21.77
C VAL A 243 -5.17 -17.86 23.27
N PHE A 244 -4.06 -17.23 23.66
CA PHE A 244 -3.68 -17.04 25.07
C PHE A 244 -4.78 -16.36 25.92
N GLU A 245 -5.62 -15.54 25.29
CA GLU A 245 -6.80 -14.92 25.93
C GLU A 245 -7.88 -15.93 26.37
N SER A 246 -7.91 -17.14 25.81
CA SER A 246 -8.84 -18.20 26.23
C SER A 246 -8.61 -18.66 27.67
N LEU A 247 -7.47 -18.31 28.29
CA LEU A 247 -7.27 -18.50 29.72
C LEU A 247 -8.29 -17.74 30.58
N LEU A 248 -8.93 -16.68 30.05
CA LEU A 248 -9.99 -15.95 30.75
C LEU A 248 -11.25 -16.80 30.99
N SER A 249 -11.57 -17.73 30.10
CA SER A 249 -12.75 -18.60 30.23
C SER A 249 -12.50 -19.81 31.13
N LEU A 250 -11.25 -20.06 31.54
CA LEU A 250 -10.93 -21.15 32.46
C LEU A 250 -11.43 -20.85 33.88
N SER A 251 -11.83 -21.91 34.58
CA SER A 251 -12.16 -21.81 36.00
C SER A 251 -10.90 -21.49 36.81
N ASP A 252 -11.09 -20.90 37.99
CA ASP A 252 -9.97 -20.60 38.91
C ASP A 252 -9.18 -21.86 39.28
N ARG A 253 -9.88 -22.99 39.42
CA ARG A 253 -9.24 -24.28 39.69
C ARG A 253 -8.35 -24.74 38.54
N ASP A 254 -8.80 -24.55 37.30
CA ASP A 254 -8.06 -24.95 36.10
C ASP A 254 -6.81 -24.08 35.91
N ILE A 255 -6.92 -22.77 36.17
CA ILE A 255 -5.77 -21.87 36.18
C ILE A 255 -4.75 -22.30 37.24
N GLN A 256 -5.19 -22.65 38.45
CA GLN A 256 -4.29 -23.13 39.50
C GLN A 256 -3.59 -24.44 39.12
N THR A 257 -4.28 -25.35 38.42
CA THR A 257 -3.66 -26.58 37.90
C THR A 257 -2.63 -26.26 36.83
N LEU A 258 -2.96 -25.39 35.87
CA LEU A 258 -2.03 -24.94 34.82
C LEU A 258 -0.78 -24.28 35.42
N LEU A 259 -0.93 -23.42 36.43
CA LEU A 259 0.18 -22.72 37.08
C LEU A 259 1.16 -23.65 37.82
N ARG A 260 0.79 -24.90 38.10
CA ARG A 260 1.73 -25.89 38.68
C ARG A 260 2.65 -26.52 37.65
N GLU A 261 2.23 -26.56 36.39
CA GLU A 261 3.00 -27.16 35.28
C GLU A 261 3.86 -26.13 34.53
N VAL A 262 3.59 -24.83 34.71
CA VAL A 262 4.28 -23.74 34.01
C VAL A 262 5.42 -23.18 34.86
N SER A 263 6.60 -23.01 34.26
CA SER A 263 7.74 -22.40 34.94
C SER A 263 7.52 -20.89 35.20
N SER A 264 8.07 -20.36 36.30
CA SER A 264 7.95 -18.93 36.61
C SER A 264 8.62 -18.03 35.57
N GLU A 265 9.69 -18.49 34.93
CA GLU A 265 10.39 -17.76 33.86
C GLU A 265 9.54 -17.67 32.59
N THR A 266 8.95 -18.79 32.14
CA THR A 266 8.03 -18.83 30.99
C THR A 266 6.81 -17.96 31.25
N LEU A 267 6.23 -18.04 32.47
CA LEU A 267 5.08 -17.24 32.86
C LEU A 267 5.39 -15.73 32.84
N LEU A 268 6.56 -15.34 33.33
CA LEU A 268 7.01 -13.95 33.36
C LEU A 268 7.10 -13.36 31.93
N VAL A 269 7.75 -14.08 31.01
CA VAL A 269 7.88 -13.66 29.60
C VAL A 269 6.51 -13.60 28.91
N ALA A 270 5.65 -14.59 29.11
CA ALA A 270 4.33 -14.64 28.49
C ALA A 270 3.41 -13.49 28.94
N LEU A 271 3.46 -13.12 30.23
CA LEU A 271 2.63 -12.07 30.82
C LEU A 271 3.01 -10.65 30.39
N ARG A 272 4.24 -10.45 29.87
CA ARG A 272 4.70 -9.14 29.41
C ARG A 272 3.89 -8.62 28.22
N GLY A 273 3.44 -9.51 27.33
CA GLY A 273 2.54 -9.16 26.21
C GLY A 273 1.10 -9.62 26.41
N ALA A 274 0.71 -10.00 27.63
CA ALA A 274 -0.67 -10.36 27.94
C ALA A 274 -1.51 -9.13 28.28
N GLU A 275 -2.79 -9.15 27.88
CA GLU A 275 -3.76 -8.14 28.31
C GLU A 275 -3.96 -8.15 29.84
N ASP A 276 -4.35 -7.00 30.39
CA ASP A 276 -4.56 -6.83 31.83
C ASP A 276 -5.57 -7.83 32.41
N GLY A 277 -6.59 -8.20 31.63
CA GLY A 277 -7.57 -9.21 32.03
C GLY A 277 -6.91 -10.56 32.35
N VAL A 278 -6.11 -11.07 31.41
CA VAL A 278 -5.41 -12.35 31.55
C VAL A 278 -4.39 -12.29 32.70
N ARG A 279 -3.65 -11.18 32.79
CA ARG A 279 -2.67 -10.95 33.86
C ARG A 279 -3.34 -10.97 35.24
N ASN A 280 -4.46 -10.28 35.40
CA ASN A 280 -5.20 -10.23 36.65
C ASN A 280 -5.81 -11.58 37.02
N LYS A 281 -6.34 -12.33 36.04
CA LYS A 281 -6.88 -13.69 36.24
C LYS A 281 -5.81 -14.66 36.73
N ILE A 282 -4.61 -14.60 36.14
CA ILE A 282 -3.46 -15.43 36.56
C ILE A 282 -3.00 -15.03 37.96
N MET A 283 -2.74 -13.75 38.21
CA MET A 283 -2.28 -13.27 39.52
C MET A 283 -3.31 -13.52 40.64
N GLY A 284 -4.60 -13.42 40.34
CA GLY A 284 -5.69 -13.72 41.28
C GLY A 284 -5.75 -15.18 41.72
N ASN A 285 -5.15 -16.09 40.94
CA ASN A 285 -5.07 -17.52 41.23
C ASN A 285 -3.72 -17.94 41.86
N MET A 286 -2.88 -16.98 42.22
CA MET A 286 -1.61 -17.21 42.93
C MET A 286 -1.73 -16.83 44.41
N SER A 287 -0.77 -17.26 45.23
CA SER A 287 -0.64 -16.71 46.58
C SER A 287 -0.27 -15.22 46.53
N LYS A 288 -0.71 -14.43 47.51
CA LYS A 288 -0.42 -12.98 47.57
C LYS A 288 1.06 -12.67 47.36
N ARG A 289 1.94 -13.40 48.07
CA ARG A 289 3.39 -13.26 47.97
C ARG A 289 3.92 -13.56 46.56
N ALA A 290 3.40 -14.60 45.90
CA ALA A 290 3.84 -14.98 44.56
C ALA A 290 3.34 -14.00 43.50
N ALA A 291 2.13 -13.45 43.66
CA ALA A 291 1.60 -12.41 42.79
C ALA A 291 2.34 -11.08 42.94
N GLU A 292 2.75 -10.72 44.16
CA GLU A 292 3.60 -9.54 44.43
C GLU A 292 4.97 -9.70 43.76
N LEU A 293 5.65 -10.83 43.98
CA LEU A 293 6.96 -11.09 43.39
C LEU A 293 6.91 -11.08 41.86
N LEU A 294 5.88 -11.69 41.26
CA LEU A 294 5.71 -11.68 39.81
C LEU A 294 5.42 -10.28 39.25
N ARG A 295 4.73 -9.42 40.01
CA ARG A 295 4.47 -8.03 39.62
C ARG A 295 5.75 -7.21 39.66
N ASP A 296 6.54 -7.36 40.72
CA ASP A 296 7.84 -6.69 40.85
C ASP A 296 8.80 -7.13 39.73
N ASP A 297 8.83 -8.43 39.43
CA ASP A 297 9.65 -8.98 38.34
C ASP A 297 9.19 -8.47 36.97
N LEU A 298 7.88 -8.34 36.72
CA LEU A 298 7.34 -7.78 35.48
C LEU A 298 7.72 -6.31 35.28
N GLU A 299 7.76 -5.53 36.36
CA GLU A 299 8.19 -4.13 36.34
C GLU A 299 9.70 -3.99 36.11
N ALA A 300 10.50 -4.85 36.74
CA ALA A 300 11.95 -4.89 36.58
C ALA A 300 12.40 -5.49 35.23
N MET A 301 11.51 -6.19 34.52
CA MET A 301 11.83 -6.91 33.31
C MET A 301 12.26 -5.95 32.16
N PRO A 302 13.42 -6.21 31.51
CA PRO A 302 13.83 -5.45 30.34
C PRO A 302 12.89 -5.71 29.15
N PRO A 303 12.92 -4.86 28.11
CA PRO A 303 12.17 -5.11 26.88
C PRO A 303 12.52 -6.47 26.26
N VAL A 304 11.50 -7.29 26.04
CA VAL A 304 11.61 -8.60 25.38
C VAL A 304 11.09 -8.53 23.95
N LYS A 305 11.59 -9.40 23.09
CA LYS A 305 11.12 -9.48 21.70
C LYS A 305 9.72 -10.08 21.66
N LEU A 306 8.88 -9.59 20.75
CA LEU A 306 7.53 -10.12 20.54
C LEU A 306 7.55 -11.63 20.23
N SER A 307 8.56 -12.11 19.48
CA SER A 307 8.75 -13.53 19.17
C SER A 307 8.92 -14.41 20.41
N ASP A 308 9.59 -13.89 21.44
CA ASP A 308 9.90 -14.63 22.65
C ASP A 308 8.64 -14.70 23.54
N VAL A 309 7.85 -13.63 23.54
CA VAL A 309 6.52 -13.59 24.16
C VAL A 309 5.57 -14.60 23.50
N GLU A 310 5.47 -14.59 22.17
CA GLU A 310 4.63 -15.55 21.42
C GLU A 310 5.05 -17.00 21.69
N THR A 311 6.36 -17.26 21.79
CA THR A 311 6.90 -18.59 22.09
C THR A 311 6.51 -19.04 23.50
N ALA A 312 6.69 -18.17 24.50
CA ALA A 312 6.31 -18.46 25.88
C ALA A 312 4.80 -18.68 26.04
N GLN A 313 3.97 -17.86 25.37
CA GLN A 313 2.52 -18.04 25.36
C GLN A 313 2.13 -19.38 24.74
N LYS A 314 2.77 -19.77 23.63
CA LYS A 314 2.52 -21.06 22.96
C LYS A 314 2.89 -22.25 23.86
N GLU A 315 3.98 -22.16 24.62
CA GLU A 315 4.40 -23.20 25.57
C GLU A 315 3.35 -23.38 26.69
N ILE A 316 2.82 -22.28 27.22
CA ILE A 316 1.74 -22.32 28.22
C ILE A 316 0.46 -22.93 27.63
N MET A 317 0.07 -22.55 26.41
CA MET A 317 -1.10 -23.12 25.77
C MET A 317 -0.93 -24.61 25.41
N ALA A 318 0.29 -25.05 25.08
CA ALA A 318 0.60 -26.47 24.89
C ALA A 318 0.43 -27.26 26.19
N SER A 319 0.88 -26.71 27.32
CA SER A 319 0.65 -27.28 28.65
C SER A 319 -0.85 -27.33 28.99
N ALA A 320 -1.59 -26.27 28.69
CA ALA A 320 -3.04 -26.25 28.88
C ALA A 320 -3.73 -27.34 28.03
N LYS A 321 -3.37 -27.47 26.75
CA LYS A 321 -3.93 -28.50 25.86
C LYS A 321 -3.66 -29.91 26.40
N ARG A 322 -2.43 -30.21 26.82
CA ARG A 322 -2.07 -31.50 27.42
C ARG A 322 -2.89 -31.80 28.68
N LEU A 323 -3.09 -30.81 29.55
CA LEU A 323 -3.93 -30.96 30.74
C LEU A 323 -5.41 -31.17 30.39
N ALA A 324 -5.89 -30.56 29.30
CA ALA A 324 -7.26 -30.75 28.83
C ALA A 324 -7.48 -32.15 28.23
N GLU A 325 -6.51 -32.65 27.45
CA GLU A 325 -6.51 -34.02 26.92
C GLU A 325 -6.47 -35.07 28.04
N ALA A 326 -5.81 -34.74 29.16
CA ALA A 326 -5.82 -35.56 30.38
C ALA A 326 -7.10 -35.43 31.22
N GLY A 327 -8.01 -34.51 30.87
CA GLY A 327 -9.23 -34.22 31.61
C GLY A 327 -9.00 -33.47 32.93
N GLU A 328 -7.82 -32.89 33.14
CA GLU A 328 -7.46 -32.14 34.36
C GLU A 328 -7.93 -30.68 34.33
N ILE A 329 -8.05 -30.09 33.13
CA ILE A 329 -8.64 -28.76 32.92
C ILE A 329 -9.72 -28.82 31.85
N THR A 330 -10.71 -27.92 31.94
CA THR A 330 -11.72 -27.77 30.89
C THR A 330 -11.43 -26.52 30.07
N LEU A 331 -10.76 -26.68 28.92
CA LEU A 331 -10.60 -25.62 27.94
C LEU A 331 -11.97 -25.33 27.31
N GLY A 332 -12.60 -24.24 27.73
CA GLY A 332 -13.80 -23.74 27.08
C GLY A 332 -13.46 -23.29 25.66
N THR A 333 -13.79 -24.10 24.66
CA THR A 333 -14.06 -23.57 23.33
C THR A 333 -15.24 -22.60 23.48
N LYS A 334 -15.26 -21.50 22.73
CA LYS A 334 -16.30 -20.44 22.83
C LYS A 334 -17.70 -20.91 22.32
N GLY A 335 -18.16 -22.09 22.75
CA GLY A 335 -19.41 -22.72 22.33
C GLY A 335 -20.19 -23.44 23.45
N GLU A 336 -19.61 -23.70 24.62
CA GLU A 336 -20.33 -24.36 25.72
C GLU A 336 -20.68 -23.37 26.84
N GLN A 337 -21.72 -22.57 26.62
CA GLN A 337 -22.56 -22.14 27.74
C GLN A 337 -23.36 -23.36 28.20
N LEU A 338 -22.83 -24.07 29.20
CA LEU A 338 -23.64 -25.01 29.97
C LEU A 338 -24.64 -24.22 30.80
N VAL A 339 -25.93 -24.48 30.56
CA VAL A 339 -27.09 -24.00 31.33
C VAL A 339 -27.18 -24.74 32.65
#